data_AF-A0A4P5VBN4-F1
#
_entry.id   AF-A0A4P5VBN4-F1
#
_cell.length_a   1.000
_cell.length_b   1.000
_cell.length_c   1.000
_cell.angle_alpha   90.00
_cell.angle_beta   90.00
_cell.angle_gamma   90.00
#
_symmetry.space_group_name_H-M   'P 1'
#
loop_
_entity.id
_entity.type
_entity.pdbx_description
1 polymer ?
#
loop_
_entity_poly.entity_id
_entity_poly.type
_entity_poly.pdbx_seq_one_letter_code
_entity_poly.pdbx_strand_id
1 'polypeptide(L)' 'MPIRWYGPADPEDPTYRHFARIVNLVLHAMAFAAVNSGLWFVQNMRHPWPHLAWLTEAWGLLVLIQLVSVVVRRPQAPS' A
#
# COMPACT_ATOMS: atom_id res chain seq x y z
N MET A 1 -23.18 -2.48 24.58
CA MET A 1 -24.03 -1.75 23.60
C MET A 1 -24.33 -2.70 22.44
N PRO A 2 -25.52 -2.65 21.81
CA PRO A 2 -25.79 -3.45 20.62
C PRO A 2 -24.84 -3.02 19.49
N ILE A 3 -24.30 -4.00 18.74
CA ILE A 3 -23.49 -3.73 17.56
C ILE A 3 -24.40 -3.04 16.53
N ARG A 4 -24.15 -1.74 16.27
CA ARG A 4 -24.77 -1.06 15.14
C ARG A 4 -24.11 -1.60 13.88
N TRP A 5 -24.86 -2.40 13.12
CA TRP A 5 -24.50 -2.68 11.74
C TRP A 5 -24.64 -1.35 10.99
N TYR A 6 -23.51 -0.68 10.75
CA TYR A 6 -23.50 0.44 9.83
C TYR A 6 -23.99 -0.11 8.48
N GLY A 7 -24.96 0.58 7.87
CA GLY A 7 -25.44 0.22 6.53
C GLY A 7 -24.31 0.23 5.50
N PRO A 8 -24.60 -0.06 4.22
CA PRO A 8 -23.59 -0.01 3.17
C PRO A 8 -22.83 1.32 3.22
N ALA A 9 -21.49 1.27 3.25
CA ALA A 9 -20.67 2.46 3.21
C ALA A 9 -20.89 3.18 1.86
N ASP A 10 -21.03 4.50 1.90
CA ASP A 10 -21.14 5.32 0.68
C ASP A 10 -19.79 5.31 -0.07
N PRO A 11 -19.71 4.74 -1.28
CA PRO A 11 -18.49 4.73 -2.07
C PRO A 11 -18.02 6.13 -2.48
N GLU A 12 -18.93 7.11 -2.47
CA GLU A 12 -18.65 8.50 -2.84
C GLU A 12 -18.08 9.33 -1.69
N ASP A 13 -18.19 8.84 -0.44
CA ASP A 13 -17.70 9.56 0.75
C ASP A 13 -16.16 9.75 0.66
N PRO A 14 -15.67 11.00 0.68
CA PRO A 14 -14.24 11.29 0.61
C PRO A 14 -13.44 10.67 1.76
N THR A 15 -14.04 10.50 2.95
CA THR A 15 -13.43 9.87 4.12
C THR A 15 -13.26 8.37 3.89
N TYR A 16 -14.32 7.70 3.47
CA TYR A 16 -14.29 6.28 3.12
C TYR A 16 -13.24 5.99 2.04
N ARG A 17 -13.22 6.79 0.96
CA ARG A 17 -12.23 6.63 -0.12
C ARG A 17 -10.80 6.86 0.35
N HIS A 18 -10.57 7.81 1.27
CA HIS A 18 -9.24 8.06 1.82
C HIS A 18 -8.77 6.90 2.68
N PHE A 19 -9.65 6.37 3.54
CA PHE A 19 -9.36 5.16 4.30
C PHE A 19 -9.03 3.98 3.39
N ALA A 20 -9.81 3.76 2.34
CA ALA A 20 -9.54 2.70 1.35
C ALA A 20 -8.14 2.85 0.70
N ARG A 21 -7.72 4.08 0.35
CA ARG A 21 -6.35 4.34 -0.15
C ARG A 21 -5.27 3.99 0.87
N ILE A 22 -5.49 4.32 2.15
CA ILE A 22 -4.56 3.97 3.24
C ILE A 22 -4.44 2.45 3.37
N VAL A 23 -5.56 1.73 3.42
CA VAL A 23 -5.56 0.26 3.50
C VAL A 23 -4.82 -0.34 2.31
N ASN A 24 -5.09 0.15 1.10
CA ASN A 24 -4.42 -0.35 -0.10
C ASN A 24 -2.90 -0.10 -0.05
N LEU A 25 -2.47 1.09 0.39
CA LEU A 25 -1.07 1.42 0.60
C LEU A 25 -0.40 0.48 1.61
N VAL A 26 -1.03 0.27 2.77
CA VAL A 26 -0.47 -0.58 3.84
C VAL A 26 -0.34 -2.02 3.38
N LEU A 27 -1.36 -2.58 2.72
CA LEU A 27 -1.31 -3.94 2.18
C LEU A 27 -0.17 -4.12 1.18
N HIS A 28 -0.02 -3.18 0.24
CA HIS A 28 1.04 -3.26 -0.76
C HIS A 28 2.42 -3.04 -0.15
N ALA A 29 2.55 -2.14 0.83
CA ALA A 29 3.81 -1.92 1.53
C ALA A 29 4.24 -3.15 2.34
N MET A 30 3.31 -3.84 3.01
CA MET A 30 3.60 -5.09 3.72
C MET A 30 4.03 -6.20 2.75
N ALA A 31 3.30 -6.37 1.64
CA ALA A 31 3.65 -7.35 0.61
C ALA A 31 5.02 -7.05 -0.02
N PHE A 32 5.27 -5.78 -0.35
CA PHE A 32 6.55 -5.31 -0.85
C PHE A 32 7.68 -5.64 0.14
N ALA A 33 7.52 -5.32 1.42
CA ALA A 33 8.55 -5.57 2.44
C ALA A 33 8.83 -7.07 2.63
N ALA A 34 7.78 -7.89 2.77
CA ALA A 34 7.91 -9.33 2.97
C ALA A 34 8.59 -10.02 1.77
N VAL A 35 8.15 -9.70 0.56
CA VAL A 35 8.69 -10.35 -0.66
C VAL A 35 10.09 -9.84 -0.99
N ASN A 36 10.33 -8.53 -0.97
CA ASN A 36 11.64 -7.99 -1.33
C ASN A 36 12.70 -8.40 -0.30
N SER A 37 12.40 -8.37 1.01
CA SER A 37 13.37 -8.83 2.00
C SER A 37 13.74 -10.31 1.81
N GLY A 38 12.75 -11.17 1.56
CA GLY A 38 12.99 -12.59 1.27
C GLY A 38 13.81 -12.81 -0.01
N LEU A 39 13.47 -12.11 -1.09
CA LEU A 39 14.22 -12.20 -2.36
C LEU A 39 15.66 -11.72 -2.20
N TRP A 40 15.88 -10.59 -1.53
CA TRP A 40 17.23 -10.07 -1.28
C TRP A 40 18.03 -10.97 -0.33
N PHE A 41 17.38 -11.64 0.63
CA PHE A 41 18.03 -12.67 1.43
C PHE A 41 18.51 -13.84 0.56
N VAL A 42 17.64 -14.40 -0.29
CA VAL A 42 18.00 -15.52 -1.18
C VAL A 42 19.06 -15.13 -2.22
N GLN A 43 18.99 -13.91 -2.77
CA GLN A 43 19.98 -13.35 -3.69
C GLN A 43 21.41 -13.42 -3.14
N ASN A 44 21.58 -13.23 -1.82
CA ASN A 44 22.87 -13.30 -1.14
C ASN A 44 23.32 -14.73 -0.84
N MET A 45 22.44 -15.73 -0.94
CA MET A 45 22.76 -17.13 -0.61
C MET A 45 23.27 -17.90 -1.82
N ARG A 46 22.50 -18.00 -2.91
CA ARG A 46 22.90 -18.76 -4.11
C ARG A 46 22.23 -18.24 -5.37
N HIS A 47 23.07 -17.92 -6.35
CA HIS A 47 22.76 -17.48 -7.71
C HIS A 47 22.20 -16.05 -7.81
N PRO A 48 22.99 -15.07 -8.30
CA PRO A 48 22.48 -13.72 -8.51
C PRO A 48 21.43 -13.74 -9.60
N TRP A 49 20.23 -13.27 -9.27
CA TRP A 49 19.22 -12.88 -10.24
C TRP A 49 19.53 -11.46 -10.73
N PRO A 50 19.95 -11.26 -11.99
CA PRO A 50 20.41 -9.95 -12.48
C PRO A 50 19.32 -8.88 -12.51
N HIS A 51 18.04 -9.26 -12.55
CA HIS A 51 16.91 -8.33 -12.70
C HIS A 51 16.20 -8.02 -11.38
N LEU A 52 16.69 -8.53 -10.24
CA LEU A 52 16.05 -8.32 -8.94
C LEU A 52 15.97 -6.84 -8.57
N ALA A 53 17.03 -6.06 -8.85
CA ALA A 53 17.04 -4.63 -8.60
C ALA A 53 15.93 -3.91 -9.37
N TRP A 54 15.76 -4.21 -10.66
CA TRP A 54 14.69 -3.65 -11.49
C TRP A 54 13.30 -3.98 -10.96
N LEU A 55 13.08 -5.22 -10.49
CA LEU A 55 11.82 -5.62 -9.87
C LEU A 55 11.55 -4.81 -8.59
N THR A 56 12.54 -4.71 -7.70
CA THR A 56 12.43 -3.94 -6.45
C THR A 56 12.16 -2.46 -6.73
N GLU A 57 12.87 -1.85 -7.67
CA GLU A 57 12.71 -0.44 -8.02
C GLU A 57 11.34 -0.15 -8.65
N ALA A 58 10.92 -0.94 -9.64
CA ALA A 58 9.63 -0.76 -10.30
C ALA A 58 8.46 -0.93 -9.32
N TRP A 59 8.52 -1.95 -8.46
CA TRP A 59 7.47 -2.16 -7.45
C TRP A 59 7.53 -1.10 -6.35
N GLY A 60 8.73 -0.69 -5.94
CA GLY A 60 8.93 0.41 -4.98
C GLY A 60 8.33 1.72 -5.50
N LEU A 61 8.47 2.02 -6.79
CA LEU A 61 7.84 3.16 -7.43
C LEU A 61 6.30 3.09 -7.37
N LEU A 62 5.70 1.90 -7.57
CA LEU A 62 4.24 1.73 -7.42
C LEU A 62 3.77 2.01 -5.99
N VAL A 63 4.51 1.54 -4.97
CA VAL A 63 4.21 1.85 -3.56
C VAL A 63 4.34 3.35 -3.30
N LEU A 64 5.36 4.00 -3.86
CA LEU A 64 5.54 5.45 -3.74
C LEU A 64 4.39 6.24 -4.38
N ILE A 65 3.92 5.83 -5.56
CA ILE A 65 2.75 6.43 -6.22
C ILE A 65 1.51 6.30 -5.32
N GLN A 66 1.32 5.16 -4.66
CA GLN A 66 0.22 4.98 -3.71
C GLN A 66 0.35 5.91 -2.51
N LEU A 67 1.56 6.07 -1.95
CA LEU A 67 1.82 7.00 -0.86
C LEU A 67 1.49 8.44 -1.25
N VAL A 68 1.96 8.88 -2.42
CA VAL A 68 1.65 10.22 -2.96
C VAL A 68 0.14 10.39 -3.13
N SER A 69 -0.56 9.38 -3.65
CA SER A 69 -2.03 9.41 -3.81
C SER A 69 -2.75 9.58 -2.46
N VAL A 70 -2.31 8.89 -1.40
CA VAL A 70 -2.86 9.05 -0.05
C VAL A 70 -2.66 10.47 0.46
N VAL A 71 -1.45 11.01 0.34
CA VAL A 71 -1.09 12.33 0.86
C VAL A 71 -1.82 13.45 0.11
N VAL A 72 -1.80 13.43 -1.22
CA VAL A 72 -2.40 14.48 -2.07
C VAL A 72 -3.92 14.48 -1.96
N ARG A 73 -4.55 13.31 -1.83
CA ARG A 73 -6.02 13.17 -1.78
C ARG A 73 -6.53 13.04 -0.35
N ARG A 74 -5.90 13.71 0.61
CA ARG A 74 -6.39 13.76 1.99
C ARG A 74 -7.60 14.69 2.07
N PRO A 75 -8.74 14.24 2.62
CA PRO A 75 -9.90 15.11 2.82
C PRO A 75 -9.58 16.20 3.85
N GLN A 76 -10.13 17.40 3.64
CA GLN A 76 -10.00 18.50 4.60
C GLN A 76 -10.81 18.17 5.86
N ALA A 77 -10.31 18.59 7.02
CA ALA A 77 -11.08 18.49 8.26
C ALA A 77 -12.31 19.41 8.15
N PRO A 78 -13.51 18.95 8.53
CA PRO A 78 -14.67 19.83 8.61
C PRO A 78 -14.37 20.96 9.61
N SER A 79 -14.61 22.20 9.18
CA SER A 79 -14.44 23.44 9.94
C SER A 79 -15.45 23.58 11.07
#